data_AF-A0A972WC52-F1
#
_entry.id   AF-A0A972WC52-F1
#
_cell.length_a   1.000
_cell.length_b   1.000
_cell.length_c   1.000
_cell.angle_alpha   90.00
_cell.angle_beta   90.00
_cell.angle_gamma   90.00
#
_symmetry.space_group_name_H-M   'P 1'
#
loop_
_entity.id
_entity.type
_entity.pdbx_description
1 polymer ?
#
loop_
_entity_poly.entity_id
_entity_poly.type
_entity_poly.pdbx_seq_one_letter_code
_entity_poly.pdbx_strand_id
1 'polypeptide(L)'
;MNESFSLLSTFHLTGERSGKDLRGIEQLGLRPALFSAYQDLSKLRHDYPLVLVNGGDGDAFVRSLTDIIDDILREIAPRGIEGERLRKHVLGLEDEIRALVYGGNHGTLLELWDMAETNHLSAADTAGRKSLGDSLSHARIALRIDGQFIDCDGEAPVKVLTHAWTRVQENKARRFTKEIGELIVKLSNILKADTMHSEKAFEPKALKRSVGSVYEDAFDFEAMSDILGSAFVNGAIPDKRRRRIRAALTALTSQRFFK
;
A
#
# COMPACT_ATOMS: atom_id res chain seq x y z
N MET A 1 -10.78 -28.74 -3.27
CA MET A 1 -9.45 -29.32 -3.56
C MET A 1 -9.38 -29.56 -5.07
N ASN A 2 -8.40 -28.97 -5.76
CA ASN A 2 -8.31 -28.94 -7.23
C ASN A 2 -8.02 -30.34 -7.82
N GLU A 3 -8.82 -30.76 -8.83
CA GLU A 3 -8.68 -32.04 -9.57
C GLU A 3 -7.26 -32.30 -10.09
N SER A 4 -6.49 -31.23 -10.36
CA SER A 4 -5.11 -31.30 -10.86
C SER A 4 -4.13 -31.95 -9.88
N PHE A 5 -4.33 -31.76 -8.57
CA PHE A 5 -3.45 -32.34 -7.55
C PHE A 5 -3.71 -33.84 -7.38
N SER A 6 -4.96 -34.28 -7.59
CA SER A 6 -5.36 -35.69 -7.58
C SER A 6 -4.73 -36.47 -8.73
N LEU A 7 -4.65 -35.89 -9.92
CA LEU A 7 -4.03 -36.55 -11.08
C LEU A 7 -2.52 -36.75 -10.90
N LEU A 8 -1.84 -35.77 -10.29
CA LEU A 8 -0.41 -35.88 -9.97
C LEU A 8 -0.15 -36.89 -8.85
N SER A 9 -0.94 -36.87 -7.77
CA SER A 9 -0.81 -37.87 -6.70
C SER A 9 -1.09 -39.29 -7.21
N THR A 10 -2.08 -39.43 -8.08
CA THR A 10 -2.44 -40.67 -8.78
C THR A 10 -1.27 -41.21 -9.62
N PHE A 11 -0.65 -40.37 -10.44
CA PHE A 11 0.50 -40.76 -11.25
C PHE A 11 1.70 -41.17 -10.37
N HIS A 12 1.97 -40.44 -9.28
CA HIS A 12 3.08 -40.77 -8.39
C HIS A 12 2.89 -42.09 -7.63
N LEU A 13 1.65 -42.47 -7.32
CA LEU A 13 1.34 -43.71 -6.60
C LEU A 13 1.22 -44.94 -7.51
N THR A 14 0.73 -44.75 -8.75
CA THR A 14 0.37 -45.87 -9.63
C THR A 14 1.15 -45.92 -10.94
N GLY A 15 1.86 -44.85 -11.29
CA GLY A 15 2.53 -44.70 -12.60
C GLY A 15 1.57 -44.44 -13.76
N GLU A 16 0.26 -44.43 -13.53
CA GLU A 16 -0.75 -44.29 -14.59
C GLU A 16 -1.26 -42.85 -14.70
N ARG A 17 -1.28 -42.33 -15.94
CA ARG A 17 -1.78 -40.97 -16.25
C ARG A 17 -3.31 -40.87 -16.37
N SER A 18 -4.05 -41.98 -16.29
CA SER A 18 -5.50 -42.02 -16.49
C SER A 18 -6.18 -42.78 -15.35
N GLY A 19 -6.64 -42.04 -14.33
CA GLY A 19 -7.32 -42.58 -13.15
C GLY A 19 -8.72 -43.11 -13.42
N LYS A 20 -8.86 -44.15 -14.26
CA LYS A 20 -10.16 -44.80 -14.48
C LYS A 20 -10.63 -45.65 -13.29
N ASP A 21 -9.70 -46.18 -12.48
CA ASP A 21 -9.99 -47.11 -11.37
C ASP A 21 -9.75 -46.56 -9.95
N LEU A 22 -9.42 -45.27 -9.80
CA LEU A 22 -8.93 -44.74 -8.52
C LEU A 22 -9.90 -43.77 -7.82
N ARG A 23 -11.17 -43.77 -8.24
CA ARG A 23 -12.25 -42.92 -7.68
C ARG A 23 -12.57 -43.18 -6.19
N GLY A 24 -11.80 -44.02 -5.51
CA GLY A 24 -11.85 -44.24 -4.06
C GLY A 24 -10.60 -43.81 -3.28
N ILE A 25 -9.44 -43.54 -3.91
CA ILE A 25 -8.19 -43.26 -3.18
C ILE A 25 -8.24 -41.91 -2.46
N GLU A 26 -8.89 -40.91 -3.06
CA GLU A 26 -9.11 -39.61 -2.40
C GLU A 26 -9.90 -39.75 -1.09
N GLN A 27 -10.86 -40.68 -1.03
CA GLN A 27 -11.67 -40.93 0.17
C GLN A 27 -10.90 -41.68 1.26
N LEU A 28 -9.81 -42.36 0.91
CA LEU A 28 -8.94 -43.07 1.85
C LEU A 28 -7.95 -42.13 2.55
N GLY A 29 -7.88 -40.84 2.15
CA GLY A 29 -6.97 -39.87 2.73
C GLY A 29 -5.48 -40.23 2.58
N LEU A 30 -5.16 -41.13 1.64
CA LEU A 30 -3.82 -41.67 1.46
C LEU A 30 -2.90 -40.62 0.81
N ARG A 31 -1.71 -40.44 1.39
CA ARG A 31 -0.64 -39.61 0.85
C ARG A 31 0.58 -40.46 0.55
N PRO A 32 1.38 -40.13 -0.49
CA PRO A 32 2.62 -40.84 -0.77
C PRO A 32 3.53 -40.88 0.47
N ALA A 33 4.16 -42.04 0.73
CA ALA A 33 5.06 -42.22 1.88
C ALA A 33 6.23 -41.21 1.88
N LEU A 34 6.64 -40.74 0.69
CA LEU A 34 7.64 -39.67 0.52
C LEU A 34 7.25 -38.37 1.25
N PHE A 35 5.94 -38.10 1.36
CA PHE A 35 5.40 -36.92 2.04
C PHE A 35 4.98 -37.19 3.49
N SER A 36 5.33 -38.36 4.06
CA SER A 36 5.04 -38.68 5.47
C SER A 36 5.67 -37.68 6.45
N ALA A 37 6.89 -37.20 6.16
CA ALA A 37 7.55 -36.18 6.96
C ALA A 37 6.95 -34.77 6.77
N TYR A 38 6.14 -34.56 5.72
CA TYR A 38 5.52 -33.30 5.34
C TYR A 38 3.99 -33.33 5.50
N GLN A 39 3.49 -34.19 6.39
CA GLN A 39 2.05 -34.33 6.63
C GLN A 39 1.42 -33.02 7.12
N ASP A 40 2.17 -32.29 7.93
CA ASP A 40 1.75 -31.05 8.57
C ASP A 40 2.40 -29.85 7.88
N LEU A 41 1.67 -29.25 6.93
CA LEU A 41 2.14 -28.10 6.16
C LEU A 41 2.32 -26.85 7.04
N SER A 42 1.69 -26.80 8.23
CA SER A 42 1.87 -25.69 9.18
C SER A 42 3.29 -25.61 9.71
N LYS A 43 4.01 -26.74 9.74
CA LYS A 43 5.40 -26.84 10.18
C LYS A 43 6.41 -26.58 9.06
N LEU A 44 5.95 -26.52 7.81
CA LEU A 44 6.83 -26.25 6.68
C LEU A 44 6.88 -24.76 6.41
N ARG A 45 8.09 -24.21 6.37
CA ARG A 45 8.31 -22.82 5.97
C ARG A 45 8.30 -22.70 4.45
N HIS A 46 7.11 -22.40 3.91
CA HIS A 46 6.86 -22.19 2.48
C HIS A 46 6.24 -20.79 2.26
N ASP A 47 5.95 -20.43 1.01
CA ASP A 47 5.56 -19.06 0.64
C ASP A 47 4.14 -18.66 1.11
N TYR A 48 3.32 -19.60 1.58
CA TYR A 48 2.04 -19.31 2.23
C TYR A 48 2.19 -19.35 3.75
N PRO A 49 1.38 -18.59 4.51
CA PRO A 49 0.31 -17.72 4.03
C PRO A 49 0.82 -16.41 3.42
N LEU A 50 0.04 -15.87 2.48
CA LEU A 50 0.30 -14.59 1.81
C LEU A 50 -0.41 -13.46 2.57
N VAL A 51 0.18 -12.27 2.55
CA VAL A 51 -0.37 -11.03 3.10
C VAL A 51 -0.67 -10.08 1.94
N LEU A 52 -1.94 -9.70 1.80
CA LEU A 52 -2.40 -8.64 0.92
C LEU A 52 -2.09 -7.28 1.53
N VAL A 53 -1.01 -6.64 1.09
CA VAL A 53 -0.47 -5.45 1.76
C VAL A 53 -1.39 -4.24 1.63
N ASN A 54 -1.64 -3.59 2.77
CA ASN A 54 -2.37 -2.34 2.93
C ASN A 54 -1.47 -1.12 2.76
N GLY A 55 -1.62 -0.39 1.65
CA GLY A 55 -0.88 0.86 1.41
C GLY A 55 0.62 0.67 1.17
N GLY A 56 1.24 1.69 0.56
CA GLY A 56 2.66 1.69 0.20
C GLY A 56 2.90 2.34 -1.16
N ASP A 57 3.82 3.31 -1.23
CA ASP A 57 4.38 3.77 -2.49
C ASP A 57 5.52 2.82 -2.88
N GLY A 58 5.18 1.65 -3.43
CA GLY A 58 6.15 0.61 -3.82
C GLY A 58 5.50 -0.73 -4.22
N ASP A 59 6.15 -1.46 -5.13
CA ASP A 59 5.59 -2.43 -6.11
C ASP A 59 4.88 -3.69 -5.57
N ALA A 60 5.03 -4.06 -4.30
CA ALA A 60 4.54 -5.35 -3.81
C ALA A 60 3.14 -5.24 -3.17
N PHE A 61 2.09 -5.59 -3.93
CA PHE A 61 0.72 -5.70 -3.41
C PHE A 61 0.48 -6.98 -2.59
N VAL A 62 1.35 -7.99 -2.73
CA VAL A 62 1.33 -9.26 -2.00
C VAL A 62 2.74 -9.56 -1.49
N ARG A 63 2.84 -10.10 -0.28
CA ARG A 63 4.09 -10.63 0.31
C ARG A 63 3.82 -11.94 1.03
N SER A 64 4.79 -12.85 1.07
CA SER A 64 4.70 -14.04 1.94
C SER A 64 4.96 -13.66 3.40
N LEU A 65 4.35 -14.37 4.36
CA LEU A 65 4.71 -14.23 5.77
C LEU A 65 6.20 -14.46 6.01
N THR A 66 6.77 -15.48 5.34
CA THR A 66 8.19 -15.83 5.35
C THR A 66 9.07 -14.62 5.04
N ASP A 67 8.80 -13.92 3.93
CA ASP A 67 9.61 -12.77 3.50
C ASP A 67 9.50 -11.61 4.49
N ILE A 68 8.32 -11.41 5.08
CA ILE A 68 8.09 -10.35 6.08
C ILE A 68 8.92 -10.62 7.33
N ILE A 69 8.87 -11.85 7.84
CA ILE A 69 9.64 -12.26 9.01
C ILE A 69 11.14 -12.22 8.72
N ASP A 70 11.58 -12.69 7.55
CA ASP A 70 13.00 -12.65 7.15
C ASP A 70 13.53 -11.22 7.08
N ASP A 71 12.75 -10.27 6.55
CA ASP A 71 13.14 -8.86 6.52
C ASP A 71 13.21 -8.24 7.92
N ILE A 72 12.23 -8.55 8.78
CA ILE A 72 12.27 -8.13 10.20
C ILE A 72 13.53 -8.66 10.86
N LEU A 73 13.81 -9.95 10.74
CA LEU A 73 14.98 -10.60 11.34
C LEU A 73 16.31 -10.04 10.81
N ARG A 74 16.39 -9.68 9.53
CA ARG A 74 17.57 -9.00 8.98
C ARG A 74 17.81 -7.63 9.62
N GLU A 75 16.75 -6.93 9.99
CA GLU A 75 16.82 -5.61 10.63
C GLU A 75 17.20 -5.71 12.12
N ILE A 76 16.59 -6.64 12.87
CA ILE A 76 16.65 -6.62 14.34
C ILE A 76 17.52 -7.72 14.97
N ALA A 77 17.92 -8.76 14.23
CA ALA A 77 18.70 -9.88 14.77
C ALA A 77 20.19 -9.79 14.37
N PRO A 78 21.07 -9.17 15.19
CA PRO A 78 22.51 -9.14 14.93
C PRO A 78 23.15 -10.54 15.01
N ARG A 79 24.45 -10.64 14.70
CA ARG A 79 25.21 -11.88 14.95
C ARG A 79 25.54 -11.99 16.44
N GLY A 80 25.42 -13.21 16.99
CA GLY A 80 25.71 -13.51 18.39
C GLY A 80 24.53 -14.17 19.12
N ILE A 81 24.73 -14.48 20.40
CA ILE A 81 23.77 -15.21 21.24
C ILE A 81 22.43 -14.46 21.33
N GLU A 82 22.49 -13.15 21.54
CA GLU A 82 21.30 -12.29 21.65
C GLU A 82 20.46 -12.28 20.37
N GLY A 83 21.11 -12.17 19.22
CA GLY A 83 20.42 -12.21 17.93
C GLY A 83 19.83 -13.58 17.62
N GLU A 84 20.51 -14.66 18.01
CA GLU A 84 19.98 -16.03 17.83
C GLU A 84 18.78 -16.31 18.72
N ARG A 85 18.80 -15.82 19.97
CA ARG A 85 17.64 -15.86 20.85
C ARG A 85 16.45 -15.14 20.22
N LEU A 86 16.68 -13.94 19.69
CA LEU A 86 15.62 -13.18 19.02
C LEU A 86 15.08 -13.91 17.79
N ARG A 87 15.95 -14.51 16.95
CA ARG A 87 15.52 -15.34 15.81
C ARG A 87 14.61 -16.46 16.26
N LYS A 88 15.01 -17.19 17.30
CA LYS A 88 14.21 -18.30 17.84
C LYS A 88 12.82 -17.84 18.30
N HIS A 89 12.72 -16.71 19.01
CA HIS A 89 11.44 -16.18 19.48
C HIS A 89 10.52 -15.74 18.33
N VAL A 90 11.06 -15.02 17.34
CA VAL A 90 10.28 -14.52 16.21
C VAL A 90 9.87 -15.66 15.26
N LEU A 91 10.73 -16.65 15.04
CA LEU A 91 10.35 -17.84 14.26
C LEU A 91 9.30 -18.68 15.00
N GLY A 92 9.36 -18.78 16.33
CA GLY A 92 8.29 -19.39 17.12
C GLY A 92 6.95 -18.66 17.00
N LEU A 93 6.99 -17.33 16.90
CA LEU A 93 5.79 -16.54 16.58
C LEU A 93 5.29 -16.81 15.16
N GLU A 94 6.18 -16.91 14.17
CA GLU A 94 5.82 -17.27 12.79
C GLU A 94 5.08 -18.61 12.73
N ASP A 95 5.58 -19.62 13.45
CA ASP A 95 4.95 -20.94 13.54
C ASP A 95 3.55 -20.88 14.17
N GLU A 96 3.37 -20.08 15.23
CA GLU A 96 2.07 -19.88 15.88
C GLU A 96 1.07 -19.18 14.93
N ILE A 97 1.52 -18.15 14.20
CA ILE A 97 0.69 -17.47 13.18
C ILE A 97 0.27 -18.45 12.09
N ARG A 98 1.19 -19.30 11.60
CA ARG A 98 0.88 -20.34 10.61
C ARG A 98 -0.16 -21.30 11.16
N ALA A 99 0.00 -21.78 12.40
CA ALA A 99 -0.97 -22.68 13.03
C ALA A 99 -2.37 -22.04 13.14
N LEU A 100 -2.44 -20.75 13.49
CA LEU A 100 -3.71 -20.02 13.54
C LEU A 100 -4.39 -19.96 12.15
N VAL A 101 -3.63 -19.63 11.10
CA VAL A 101 -4.16 -19.55 9.73
C VAL A 101 -4.61 -20.92 9.23
N TYR A 102 -3.81 -21.97 9.44
CA TYR A 102 -4.19 -23.35 9.12
C TYR A 102 -5.42 -23.83 9.90
N GLY A 103 -5.61 -23.33 11.13
CA GLY A 103 -6.80 -23.55 11.94
C GLY A 103 -8.06 -22.83 11.43
N GLY A 104 -7.97 -22.08 10.32
CA GLY A 104 -9.07 -21.35 9.72
C GLY A 104 -9.29 -19.95 10.32
N ASN A 105 -8.34 -19.43 11.10
CA ASN A 105 -8.43 -18.05 11.54
C ASN A 105 -8.14 -17.12 10.37
N HIS A 106 -8.97 -16.08 10.26
CA HIS A 106 -8.85 -15.04 9.25
C HIS A 106 -8.73 -13.69 9.93
N GLY A 107 -8.01 -12.77 9.31
CA GLY A 107 -7.79 -11.43 9.87
C GLY A 107 -6.66 -10.71 9.17
N THR A 108 -6.28 -9.58 9.75
CA THR A 108 -5.09 -8.85 9.34
C THR A 108 -3.82 -9.42 9.94
N LEU A 109 -2.67 -8.99 9.43
CA LEU A 109 -1.37 -9.33 9.98
C LEU A 109 -1.26 -8.89 11.43
N LEU A 110 -1.71 -7.67 11.74
CA LEU A 110 -1.67 -7.16 13.11
C LEU A 110 -2.55 -7.95 14.08
N GLU A 111 -3.76 -8.33 13.66
CA GLU A 111 -4.70 -9.11 14.48
C GLU A 111 -4.14 -10.51 14.80
N LEU A 112 -3.70 -11.24 13.77
CA LEU A 112 -3.16 -12.59 13.97
C LEU A 112 -1.82 -12.58 14.71
N TRP A 113 -1.03 -11.52 14.55
CA TRP A 113 0.17 -11.32 15.36
C TRP A 113 -0.15 -11.14 16.84
N ASP A 114 -1.14 -10.31 17.19
CA ASP A 114 -1.52 -10.06 18.58
C ASP A 114 -2.10 -11.33 19.24
N MET A 115 -2.86 -12.12 18.49
CA MET A 115 -3.33 -13.44 18.91
C MET A 115 -2.18 -14.41 19.15
N ALA A 116 -1.25 -14.51 18.20
CA ALA A 116 -0.08 -15.39 18.30
C ALA A 116 0.83 -14.99 19.47
N GLU A 117 1.08 -13.69 19.65
CA GLU A 117 1.88 -13.17 20.77
C GLU A 117 1.24 -13.51 22.12
N THR A 118 -0.08 -13.34 22.23
CA THR A 118 -0.83 -13.69 23.46
C THR A 118 -0.73 -15.18 23.76
N ASN A 119 -0.95 -16.04 22.76
CA ASN A 119 -0.83 -17.50 22.91
C ASN A 119 0.60 -17.87 23.33
N HIS A 120 1.60 -17.33 22.65
CA HIS A 120 3.00 -17.66 22.85
C HIS A 120 3.51 -17.23 24.24
N LEU A 121 3.11 -16.04 24.71
CA LEU A 121 3.41 -15.56 26.06
C LEU A 121 2.70 -16.37 27.16
N SER A 122 1.49 -16.86 26.89
CA SER A 122 0.73 -17.69 27.83
C SER A 122 1.37 -19.07 28.04
N ALA A 123 1.97 -19.64 26.99
CA ALA A 123 2.67 -20.92 27.02
C ALA A 123 4.09 -20.83 27.63
N ALA A 124 4.68 -19.63 27.66
CA ALA A 124 6.02 -19.41 28.21
C ALA A 124 6.05 -19.52 29.74
N ASP A 125 7.18 -20.01 30.26
CA ASP A 125 7.47 -20.03 31.70
C ASP A 125 7.71 -18.62 32.25
N THR A 126 7.63 -18.46 33.57
CA THR A 126 7.74 -17.14 34.22
C THR A 126 9.10 -16.47 33.99
N ALA A 127 10.18 -17.25 33.84
CA ALA A 127 11.52 -16.74 33.60
C ALA A 127 11.74 -16.30 32.14
N GLY A 128 11.23 -17.07 31.17
CA GLY A 128 11.35 -16.78 29.74
C GLY A 128 10.37 -15.73 29.23
N ARG A 129 9.20 -15.57 29.87
CA ARG A 129 8.14 -14.66 29.40
C ARG A 129 8.59 -13.22 29.21
N LYS A 130 9.42 -12.68 30.12
CA LYS A 130 9.93 -11.30 29.98
C LYS A 130 10.83 -11.16 28.75
N SER A 131 11.80 -12.05 28.61
CA SER A 131 12.72 -12.04 27.46
C SER A 131 11.99 -12.26 26.14
N LEU A 132 10.95 -13.10 26.15
CA LEU A 132 10.10 -13.34 24.99
C LEU A 132 9.34 -12.07 24.62
N GLY A 133 8.61 -11.45 25.57
CA GLY A 133 7.87 -10.22 25.36
C GLY A 133 8.75 -9.06 24.85
N ASP A 134 9.95 -8.89 25.40
CA ASP A 134 10.91 -7.88 24.92
C ASP A 134 11.30 -8.13 23.44
N SER A 135 11.49 -9.40 23.05
CA SER A 135 11.84 -9.78 21.67
C SER A 135 10.67 -9.56 20.70
N LEU A 136 9.45 -9.93 21.10
CA LEU A 136 8.24 -9.79 20.27
C LEU A 136 7.87 -8.31 20.11
N SER A 137 8.00 -7.50 21.16
CA SER A 137 7.81 -6.06 21.09
C SER A 137 8.78 -5.38 20.11
N HIS A 138 10.06 -5.75 20.13
CA HIS A 138 11.02 -5.27 19.14
C HIS A 138 10.64 -5.67 17.70
N ALA A 139 10.19 -6.90 17.49
CA ALA A 139 9.72 -7.35 16.19
C ALA A 139 8.45 -6.62 15.73
N ARG A 140 7.53 -6.33 16.65
CA ARG A 140 6.31 -5.55 16.39
C ARG A 140 6.61 -4.12 15.98
N ILE A 141 7.61 -3.48 16.59
CA ILE A 141 8.05 -2.12 16.21
C ILE A 141 8.67 -2.10 14.80
N ALA A 142 9.37 -3.17 14.41
CA ALA A 142 9.96 -3.30 13.08
C ALA A 142 8.92 -3.59 11.97
N LEU A 143 7.73 -4.04 12.33
CA LEU A 143 6.66 -4.34 11.38
C LEU A 143 6.05 -3.05 10.80
N ARG A 144 6.37 -2.76 9.53
CA ARG A 144 5.93 -1.53 8.82
C ARG A 144 4.71 -1.73 7.92
N ILE A 145 4.24 -2.96 7.80
CA ILE A 145 3.19 -3.35 6.88
C ILE A 145 2.08 -4.06 7.63
N ASP A 146 0.86 -3.87 7.16
CA ASP A 146 -0.30 -4.64 7.57
C ASP A 146 -1.06 -5.08 6.31
N GLY A 147 -1.94 -6.05 6.45
CA GLY A 147 -2.64 -6.63 5.31
C GLY A 147 -3.46 -7.85 5.68
N GLN A 148 -4.39 -8.20 4.81
CA GLN A 148 -5.22 -9.39 5.01
C GLN A 148 -4.44 -10.66 4.69
N PHE A 149 -4.56 -11.68 5.54
CA PHE A 149 -3.98 -12.99 5.27
C PHE A 149 -4.81 -13.82 4.27
N ILE A 150 -4.09 -14.57 3.44
CA ILE A 150 -4.63 -15.56 2.50
C ILE A 150 -3.83 -16.85 2.67
N ASP A 151 -4.53 -17.94 2.97
CA ASP A 151 -3.95 -19.28 2.97
C ASP A 151 -3.89 -19.88 1.55
N CYS A 152 -3.24 -21.02 1.39
CA CYS A 152 -3.17 -21.77 0.15
C CYS A 152 -4.50 -22.50 -0.16
N ASP A 153 -5.57 -21.74 -0.37
CA ASP A 153 -6.90 -22.24 -0.70
C ASP A 153 -7.27 -22.01 -2.19
N GLY A 154 -8.44 -22.53 -2.60
CA GLY A 154 -8.93 -22.36 -3.97
C GLY A 154 -9.35 -20.93 -4.33
N GLU A 155 -9.57 -20.07 -3.34
CA GLU A 155 -9.97 -18.67 -3.53
C GLU A 155 -8.76 -17.72 -3.63
N ALA A 156 -7.58 -18.17 -3.19
CA ALA A 156 -6.35 -17.39 -3.15
C ALA A 156 -6.04 -16.69 -4.49
N PRO A 157 -6.14 -17.33 -5.67
CA PRO A 157 -5.87 -16.65 -6.95
C PRO A 157 -6.83 -15.48 -7.22
N VAL A 158 -8.11 -15.65 -6.90
CA VAL A 158 -9.14 -14.62 -7.11
C VAL A 158 -8.91 -13.43 -6.17
N LYS A 159 -8.63 -13.71 -4.89
CA LYS A 159 -8.33 -12.68 -3.88
C LYS A 159 -7.08 -11.89 -4.24
N VAL A 160 -5.99 -12.57 -4.63
CA VAL A 160 -4.74 -11.94 -5.07
C VAL A 160 -4.95 -11.06 -6.30
N LEU A 161 -5.63 -11.57 -7.34
CA LEU A 161 -5.88 -10.80 -8.57
C LEU A 161 -6.77 -9.58 -8.30
N THR A 162 -7.81 -9.73 -7.48
CA THR A 162 -8.72 -8.64 -7.11
C THR A 162 -8.00 -7.54 -6.35
N HIS A 163 -7.13 -7.92 -5.40
CA HIS A 163 -6.31 -6.97 -4.66
C HIS A 163 -5.31 -6.24 -5.55
N ALA A 164 -4.60 -6.98 -6.40
CA ALA A 164 -3.65 -6.42 -7.36
C ALA A 164 -4.32 -5.41 -8.29
N TRP A 165 -5.49 -5.77 -8.84
CA TRP A 165 -6.26 -4.90 -9.72
C TRP A 165 -6.70 -3.63 -9.00
N THR A 166 -7.29 -3.77 -7.82
CA THR A 166 -7.74 -2.62 -7.01
C THR A 166 -6.58 -1.67 -6.72
N ARG A 167 -5.41 -2.19 -6.32
CA ARG A 167 -4.19 -1.41 -6.10
C ARG A 167 -3.72 -0.65 -7.34
N VAL A 168 -3.71 -1.31 -8.49
CA VAL A 168 -3.33 -0.66 -9.75
C VAL A 168 -4.31 0.46 -10.09
N GLN A 169 -5.61 0.27 -9.87
CA GLN A 169 -6.61 1.30 -10.15
C GLN A 169 -6.53 2.47 -9.17
N GLU A 170 -6.34 2.22 -7.88
CA GLU A 170 -6.09 3.25 -6.86
C GLU A 170 -4.85 4.07 -7.22
N ASN A 171 -3.77 3.43 -7.63
CA ASN A 171 -2.53 4.10 -8.04
C ASN A 171 -2.73 4.98 -9.27
N LYS A 172 -3.47 4.47 -10.28
CA LYS A 172 -3.83 5.27 -11.47
C LYS A 172 -4.69 6.47 -11.09
N ALA A 173 -5.70 6.27 -10.24
CA ALA A 173 -6.56 7.34 -9.76
C ALA A 173 -5.76 8.40 -8.99
N ARG A 174 -4.89 8.01 -8.04
CA ARG A 174 -4.02 8.93 -7.29
C ARG A 174 -3.13 9.76 -8.21
N ARG A 175 -2.45 9.12 -9.18
CA ARG A 175 -1.58 9.81 -10.15
C ARG A 175 -2.38 10.81 -10.99
N PHE A 176 -3.51 10.37 -11.53
CA PHE A 176 -4.38 11.21 -12.35
C PHE A 176 -4.92 12.42 -11.57
N THR A 177 -5.38 12.22 -10.33
CA THR A 177 -5.84 13.32 -9.46
C THR A 177 -4.72 14.31 -9.16
N LYS A 178 -3.49 13.83 -8.91
CA LYS A 178 -2.33 14.69 -8.72
C LYS A 178 -2.04 15.54 -9.97
N GLU A 179 -2.03 14.92 -11.15
CA GLU A 179 -1.81 15.62 -12.42
C GLU A 179 -2.88 16.68 -12.68
N ILE A 180 -4.17 16.36 -12.45
CA ILE A 180 -5.23 17.36 -12.58
C ILE A 180 -5.04 18.50 -11.58
N GLY A 181 -4.73 18.20 -10.32
CA GLY A 181 -4.47 19.22 -9.30
C GLY A 181 -3.36 20.18 -9.73
N GLU A 182 -2.25 19.65 -10.23
CA GLU A 182 -1.14 20.45 -10.77
C GLU A 182 -1.57 21.30 -11.98
N LEU A 183 -2.36 20.74 -12.90
CA LEU A 183 -2.88 21.47 -14.06
C LEU A 183 -3.82 22.61 -13.66
N ILE A 184 -4.71 22.39 -12.69
CA ILE A 184 -5.61 23.41 -12.16
C ILE A 184 -4.79 24.57 -11.58
N VAL A 185 -3.76 24.27 -10.78
CA VAL A 185 -2.88 25.30 -10.20
C VAL A 185 -2.15 26.08 -11.30
N LYS A 186 -1.55 25.39 -12.28
CA LYS A 186 -0.84 26.03 -13.40
C LYS A 186 -1.75 26.94 -14.22
N LEU A 187 -2.92 26.47 -14.62
CA LEU A 187 -3.89 27.24 -15.39
C LEU A 187 -4.44 28.44 -14.60
N SER A 188 -4.70 28.26 -13.30
CA SER A 188 -5.14 29.35 -12.42
C SER A 188 -4.05 30.41 -12.27
N ASN A 189 -2.78 30.00 -12.15
CA ASN A 189 -1.65 30.92 -12.05
C ASN A 189 -1.43 31.70 -13.35
N ILE A 190 -1.63 31.08 -14.52
CA ILE A 190 -1.60 31.81 -15.81
C ILE A 190 -2.65 32.92 -15.84
N LEU A 191 -3.89 32.64 -15.39
CA LEU A 191 -4.93 33.66 -15.33
C LEU A 191 -4.62 34.75 -14.29
N LYS A 192 -4.05 34.40 -13.14
CA LYS A 192 -3.62 35.38 -12.13
C LYS A 192 -2.52 36.29 -12.69
N ALA A 193 -1.51 35.73 -13.34
CA ALA A 193 -0.45 36.49 -13.98
C ALA A 193 -0.99 37.41 -15.09
N ASP A 194 -1.92 36.92 -15.93
CA ASP A 194 -2.60 37.74 -16.93
C ASP A 194 -3.35 38.92 -16.31
N THR A 195 -4.04 38.72 -15.18
CA THR A 195 -4.70 39.82 -14.48
C THR A 195 -3.70 40.83 -13.91
N MET A 196 -2.58 40.38 -13.34
CA MET A 196 -1.52 41.24 -12.80
C MET A 196 -0.80 42.05 -13.88
N HIS A 197 -0.75 41.54 -15.12
CA HIS A 197 -0.19 42.21 -16.29
C HIS A 197 -1.25 42.91 -17.15
N SER A 198 -2.49 43.07 -16.67
CA SER A 198 -3.53 43.79 -17.40
C SER A 198 -3.49 45.28 -17.07
N GLU A 199 -3.97 46.11 -17.99
CA GLU A 199 -4.14 47.56 -17.79
C GLU A 199 -4.92 47.87 -16.49
N LYS A 200 -5.91 47.03 -16.16
CA LYS A 200 -6.71 47.13 -14.93
C LYS A 200 -5.92 46.89 -13.63
N ALA A 201 -4.78 46.22 -13.68
CA ALA A 201 -3.91 46.04 -12.52
C ALA A 201 -3.07 47.29 -12.23
N PHE A 202 -2.91 48.18 -13.20
CA PHE A 202 -2.20 49.45 -13.04
C PHE A 202 -3.12 50.60 -12.62
N GLU A 203 -4.43 50.37 -12.51
CA GLU A 203 -5.36 51.36 -11.96
C GLU A 203 -5.01 51.70 -10.50
N PRO A 204 -5.20 52.96 -10.06
CA PRO A 204 -4.80 53.42 -8.71
C PRO A 204 -5.39 52.55 -7.58
N LYS A 205 -6.64 52.10 -7.74
CA LYS A 205 -7.33 51.24 -6.77
C LYS A 205 -6.72 49.83 -6.68
N ALA A 206 -6.20 49.30 -7.78
CA ALA A 206 -5.57 47.98 -7.81
C ALA A 206 -4.16 48.03 -7.21
N LEU A 207 -3.39 49.08 -7.54
CA LEU A 207 -2.07 49.35 -6.96
C LEU A 207 -2.15 49.52 -5.45
N LYS A 208 -3.11 50.30 -4.96
CA LYS A 208 -3.38 50.49 -3.52
C LYS A 208 -3.66 49.18 -2.78
N ARG A 209 -4.42 48.25 -3.38
CA ARG A 209 -4.67 46.92 -2.79
C ARG A 209 -3.43 46.02 -2.76
N SER A 210 -2.46 46.24 -3.66
CA SER A 210 -1.26 45.40 -3.78
C SER A 210 -0.15 45.79 -2.79
N VAL A 211 -0.02 47.07 -2.45
CA VAL A 211 1.02 47.60 -1.55
C VAL A 211 0.69 47.36 -0.06
N GLY A 212 -0.58 47.11 0.25
CA GLY A 212 -1.05 46.91 1.62
C GLY A 212 -1.16 48.21 2.41
N SER A 213 -1.91 48.18 3.51
CA SER A 213 -2.28 49.40 4.27
C SER A 213 -1.14 50.05 5.06
N VAL A 214 0.02 49.38 5.17
CA VAL A 214 1.14 49.82 6.03
C VAL A 214 1.92 50.99 5.41
N TYR A 215 1.94 51.09 4.09
CA TYR A 215 2.67 52.14 3.36
C TYR A 215 1.75 52.97 2.46
N GLU A 216 0.44 52.91 2.69
CA GLU A 216 -0.57 53.55 1.84
C GLU A 216 -0.37 55.06 1.71
N ASP A 217 0.00 55.74 2.80
CA ASP A 217 0.22 57.18 2.83
C ASP A 217 1.56 57.61 2.21
N ALA A 218 2.46 56.66 1.90
CA ALA A 218 3.78 56.93 1.34
C ALA A 218 3.81 56.90 -0.19
N PHE A 219 2.72 56.48 -0.86
CA PHE A 219 2.66 56.34 -2.31
C PHE A 219 1.51 57.18 -2.91
N ASP A 220 1.81 57.92 -3.96
CA ASP A 220 0.80 58.54 -4.83
C ASP A 220 0.39 57.54 -5.94
N PHE A 221 -0.72 56.85 -5.71
CA PHE A 221 -1.22 55.80 -6.61
C PHE A 221 -1.75 56.33 -7.94
N GLU A 222 -2.14 57.61 -8.02
CA GLU A 222 -2.55 58.24 -9.29
C GLU A 222 -1.31 58.49 -10.15
N ALA A 223 -0.26 59.10 -9.56
CA ALA A 223 1.01 59.32 -10.26
C ALA A 223 1.68 58.00 -10.68
N MET A 224 1.63 56.96 -9.84
CA MET A 224 2.14 55.63 -10.20
C MET A 224 1.35 54.98 -11.35
N SER A 225 0.02 55.14 -11.37
CA SER A 225 -0.83 54.65 -12.46
C SER A 225 -0.46 55.30 -13.79
N ASP A 226 -0.26 56.62 -13.81
CA ASP A 226 0.12 57.35 -15.02
C ASP A 226 1.49 56.93 -15.56
N ILE A 227 2.48 56.75 -14.67
CA ILE A 227 3.83 56.31 -15.05
C ILE A 227 3.80 54.87 -15.59
N LEU A 228 3.13 53.95 -14.89
CA LEU A 228 3.09 52.54 -15.29
C LEU A 228 2.20 52.32 -16.52
N GLY A 229 1.11 53.08 -16.66
CA GLY A 229 0.22 53.06 -17.81
C GLY A 229 0.90 53.56 -19.09
N SER A 230 1.75 54.59 -18.99
CA SER A 230 2.50 55.10 -20.16
C SER A 230 3.63 54.16 -20.62
N ALA A 231 4.19 53.35 -19.72
CA ALA A 231 5.22 52.35 -20.03
C ALA A 231 4.65 50.96 -20.38
N PHE A 232 3.32 50.80 -20.35
CA PHE A 232 2.68 49.51 -20.52
C PHE A 232 2.76 48.98 -21.96
N VAL A 233 3.44 47.84 -22.14
CA VAL A 233 3.34 47.03 -23.36
C VAL A 233 2.28 45.96 -23.14
N ASN A 234 1.26 45.93 -23.99
CA ASN A 234 0.12 45.04 -23.84
C ASN A 234 0.53 43.56 -23.99
N GLY A 235 0.88 42.93 -22.88
CA GLY A 235 1.21 41.50 -22.77
C GLY A 235 0.01 40.61 -22.44
N ALA A 236 -1.21 41.16 -22.49
CA ALA A 236 -2.42 40.45 -22.13
C ALA A 236 -2.68 39.25 -23.04
N ILE A 237 -3.10 38.15 -22.43
CA ILE A 237 -3.49 36.94 -23.14
C ILE A 237 -4.71 37.25 -24.01
N PRO A 238 -4.73 36.83 -25.30
CA PRO A 238 -5.89 37.03 -26.16
C PRO A 238 -7.16 36.44 -25.56
N ASP A 239 -8.30 37.13 -25.71
CA ASP A 239 -9.57 36.72 -25.09
C ASP A 239 -10.00 35.30 -25.46
N LYS A 240 -9.71 34.86 -26.68
CA LYS A 240 -9.94 33.47 -27.12
C LYS A 240 -9.20 32.47 -26.25
N ARG A 241 -7.94 32.75 -25.89
CA ARG A 241 -7.11 31.89 -25.03
C ARG A 241 -7.59 31.95 -23.58
N ARG A 242 -7.97 33.13 -23.07
CA ARG A 242 -8.56 33.30 -21.73
C ARG A 242 -9.85 32.50 -21.55
N ARG A 243 -10.76 32.56 -22.54
CA ARG A 243 -12.01 31.75 -22.55
C ARG A 243 -11.72 30.26 -22.56
N ARG A 244 -10.76 29.80 -23.37
CA ARG A 244 -10.33 28.38 -23.40
C ARG A 244 -9.79 27.91 -22.06
N ILE A 245 -8.96 28.70 -21.37
CA ILE A 245 -8.41 28.33 -20.06
C ILE A 245 -9.52 28.25 -19.02
N ARG A 246 -10.44 29.22 -18.99
CA ARG A 246 -11.60 29.18 -18.08
C ARG A 246 -12.49 27.97 -18.33
N ALA A 247 -12.81 27.67 -19.59
CA ALA A 247 -13.59 26.50 -19.95
C ALA A 247 -12.90 25.19 -19.53
N ALA A 248 -11.58 25.09 -19.71
CA ALA A 248 -10.80 23.94 -19.25
C ALA A 248 -10.82 23.81 -17.73
N LEU A 249 -10.66 24.90 -16.98
CA LEU A 249 -10.77 24.90 -15.52
C LEU A 249 -12.14 24.42 -15.06
N THR A 250 -13.23 24.95 -15.64
CA THR A 250 -14.59 24.50 -15.33
C THR A 250 -14.78 23.02 -15.64
N ALA A 251 -14.26 22.53 -16.78
CA ALA A 251 -14.34 21.12 -17.13
C ALA A 251 -13.57 20.24 -16.14
N LEU A 252 -12.37 20.65 -15.71
CA LEU A 252 -11.56 19.89 -14.75
C LEU A 252 -12.17 19.88 -13.35
N THR A 253 -12.74 20.98 -12.87
CA THR A 253 -13.32 21.07 -11.51
C THR A 253 -14.72 20.47 -11.39
N SER A 254 -15.45 20.33 -12.50
CA SER A 254 -16.82 19.76 -12.52
C SER A 254 -16.86 18.23 -12.61
N GLN A 255 -15.74 17.56 -12.87
CA GLN A 255 -15.73 16.10 -12.96
C GLN A 255 -15.91 15.46 -11.58
N ARG A 256 -16.62 14.32 -11.53
CA ARG A 256 -16.92 13.57 -10.29
C ARG A 256 -15.68 13.08 -9.52
N PHE A 257 -14.48 13.18 -10.09
CA PHE A 257 -13.24 12.76 -9.44
C PHE A 257 -12.82 13.64 -8.25
N PHE A 258 -13.51 14.77 -8.04
CA PHE A 258 -13.33 15.68 -6.89
C PHE A 258 -14.43 15.58 -5.82
N LYS A 259 -15.36 14.61 -5.92
CA LYS A 259 -16.37 14.34 -4.89
C LYS A 259 -16.02 13.13 -4.07
#